data_AF-A0A2I0SPS3-F1
#
_entry.id   AF-A0A2I0SPS3-F1
#
_cell.length_a   1.000
_cell.length_b   1.000
_cell.length_c   1.000
_cell.angle_alpha   90.00
_cell.angle_beta   90.00
_cell.angle_gamma   90.00
#
_symmetry.space_group_name_H-M   'P 1'
#
loop_
_entity.id
_entity.type
_entity.pdbx_description
1 polymer ?
#
loop_
_entity_poly.entity_id
_entity_poly.type
_entity_poly.pdbx_seq_one_letter_code
_entity_poly.pdbx_strand_id
1 'polypeptide(L)'
;MGETDARGRAELPHEDVCDGEHGTRARCLPESWMCDVFHPDGSLRDIRVLDTTRGEWIAVLDRLRAVADETEVEHPYPQLDPAHPAFTDLFRLWADDPEGEATAFSFRARFGAVWFFALPCFEEEIEFSLWPEDVLDGAGVAAVLRFLVEIATASQRRALLTGEIVRYDPGMPTLISHDPVTGLTSHI
;
A
#
# COMPACT_ATOMS: atom_id res chain seq x y z
N MET A 1 -2.71 -15.28 32.39
CA MET A 1 -1.83 -14.12 32.15
C MET A 1 -1.41 -14.25 30.71
N GLY A 2 -2.05 -13.51 29.80
CA GLY A 2 -1.69 -13.50 28.40
C GLY A 2 -0.50 -12.56 28.19
N GLU A 3 0.43 -12.96 27.35
CA GLU A 3 1.51 -12.10 26.89
C GLU A 3 0.92 -11.00 26.01
N THR A 4 1.35 -9.78 26.28
CA THR A 4 0.96 -8.58 25.53
C THR A 4 2.10 -8.19 24.61
N ASP A 5 1.78 -7.79 23.39
CA ASP A 5 2.76 -7.26 22.45
C ASP A 5 3.41 -5.96 22.96
N ALA A 6 4.40 -5.44 22.21
CA ALA A 6 5.12 -4.21 22.54
C ALA A 6 4.23 -2.95 22.65
N ARG A 7 2.93 -3.04 22.35
CA ARG A 7 1.93 -1.97 22.46
C ARG A 7 0.86 -2.26 23.51
N GLY A 8 1.02 -3.30 24.32
CA GLY A 8 0.10 -3.62 25.42
C GLY A 8 -1.23 -4.22 24.95
N ARG A 9 -1.31 -4.75 23.72
CA ARG A 9 -2.49 -5.49 23.25
C ARG A 9 -2.30 -6.98 23.52
N ALA A 10 -3.37 -7.63 23.98
CA ALA A 10 -3.38 -9.07 24.15
C ALA A 10 -3.26 -9.74 22.78
N GLU A 11 -2.29 -10.64 22.63
CA GLU A 11 -2.20 -11.50 21.45
C GLU A 11 -3.45 -12.38 21.38
N LEU A 12 -4.21 -12.26 20.29
CA LEU A 12 -5.37 -13.12 20.03
C LEU A 12 -4.91 -14.32 19.21
N PRO A 13 -5.12 -15.56 19.69
CA PRO A 13 -4.76 -16.76 18.94
C PRO A 13 -5.63 -16.95 17.69
N HIS A 14 -5.04 -17.62 16.69
CA HIS A 14 -5.53 -17.92 15.34
C HIS A 14 -7.01 -18.35 15.22
N GLU A 15 -7.57 -19.00 16.23
CA GLU A 15 -8.94 -19.54 16.19
C GLU A 15 -10.01 -18.43 16.33
N ASP A 16 -9.69 -17.30 16.96
CA ASP A 16 -10.66 -16.21 17.19
C ASP A 16 -10.91 -15.31 15.97
N VAL A 17 -10.04 -15.36 14.95
CA VAL A 17 -10.14 -14.52 13.74
C VAL A 17 -10.99 -15.22 12.65
N CYS A 18 -11.00 -16.55 12.65
CA CYS A 18 -11.60 -17.35 11.58
C CYS A 18 -12.93 -18.01 11.97
N ASP A 19 -13.15 -18.34 13.26
CA ASP A 19 -14.41 -18.93 13.71
C ASP A 19 -15.19 -17.95 14.58
N GLY A 20 -16.18 -17.31 13.97
CA GLY A 20 -17.13 -16.43 14.66
C GLY A 20 -18.05 -17.19 15.61
N GLU A 21 -17.54 -17.62 16.77
CA GLU A 21 -18.40 -18.02 17.88
C GLU A 21 -18.73 -16.81 18.77
N HIS A 22 -19.91 -16.26 18.48
CA HIS A 22 -20.81 -15.62 19.43
C HIS A 22 -20.21 -14.61 20.42
N GLY A 23 -20.18 -13.34 19.98
CA GLY A 23 -20.69 -12.30 20.87
C GLY A 23 -19.92 -10.99 20.99
N THR A 24 -19.28 -10.47 19.94
CA THR A 24 -19.02 -9.01 19.80
C THR A 24 -18.52 -8.70 18.39
N ARG A 25 -19.40 -8.32 17.44
CA ARG A 25 -19.10 -7.67 16.13
C ARG A 25 -17.70 -7.93 15.53
N ALA A 26 -17.30 -9.20 15.39
CA ALA A 26 -15.96 -9.53 14.91
C ALA A 26 -15.87 -9.22 13.41
N ARG A 27 -14.90 -8.38 13.09
CA ARG A 27 -14.45 -8.04 11.75
C ARG A 27 -13.75 -9.29 11.22
N CYS A 28 -14.46 -10.09 10.44
CA CYS A 28 -13.91 -11.32 9.86
C CYS A 28 -13.74 -11.09 8.36
N LEU A 29 -12.60 -11.50 7.83
CA LEU A 29 -12.36 -11.50 6.39
C LEU A 29 -13.30 -12.54 5.75
N PRO A 30 -13.97 -12.20 4.63
CA PRO A 30 -15.10 -12.99 4.14
C PRO A 30 -14.72 -14.30 3.46
N GLU A 31 -13.46 -14.46 3.03
CA GLU A 31 -12.98 -15.66 2.32
C GLU A 31 -11.62 -16.11 2.85
N SER A 32 -11.36 -17.42 2.88
CA SER A 32 -10.15 -17.99 3.50
C SER A 32 -8.85 -17.48 2.89
N TRP A 33 -8.80 -17.29 1.58
CA TRP A 33 -7.61 -16.75 0.90
C TRP A 33 -7.27 -15.35 1.40
N MET A 34 -8.27 -14.55 1.81
CA MET A 34 -8.04 -13.21 2.34
C MET A 34 -7.35 -13.27 3.71
N CYS A 35 -7.73 -14.26 4.54
CA CYS A 35 -7.05 -14.51 5.81
C CYS A 35 -5.58 -14.87 5.60
N ASP A 36 -5.28 -15.66 4.57
CA ASP A 36 -3.89 -16.01 4.24
C ASP A 36 -3.10 -14.79 3.74
N VAL A 37 -3.69 -13.97 2.87
CA VAL A 37 -3.04 -12.78 2.30
C VAL A 37 -2.81 -11.70 3.36
N PHE A 38 -3.79 -11.44 4.23
CA PHE A 38 -3.75 -10.36 5.24
C PHE A 38 -3.55 -10.88 6.66
N HIS A 39 -2.89 -12.03 6.82
CA HIS A 39 -2.52 -12.53 8.13
C HIS A 39 -1.55 -11.55 8.83
N PRO A 40 -1.81 -11.12 10.08
CA PRO A 40 -0.94 -10.22 10.82
C PRO A 40 0.28 -10.98 11.38
N ASP A 41 1.24 -11.26 10.50
CA ASP A 41 2.51 -11.94 10.80
C ASP A 41 3.63 -10.98 11.25
N GLY A 42 3.30 -9.69 11.44
CA GLY A 42 4.26 -8.64 11.73
C GLY A 42 5.06 -8.16 10.53
N SER A 43 4.80 -8.68 9.32
CA SER A 43 5.41 -8.23 8.07
C SER A 43 4.43 -7.39 7.27
N LEU A 44 4.94 -6.43 6.50
CA LEU A 44 4.13 -5.63 5.58
C LEU A 44 3.60 -6.45 4.40
N ARG A 45 2.65 -5.87 3.65
CA ARG A 45 2.37 -6.27 2.27
C ARG A 45 2.76 -5.14 1.35
N ASP A 46 3.52 -5.49 0.32
CA ASP A 46 4.09 -4.55 -0.61
C ASP A 46 3.32 -4.58 -1.92
N ILE A 47 3.12 -3.39 -2.49
CA ILE A 47 2.48 -3.17 -3.77
C ILE A 47 3.50 -2.53 -4.70
N ARG A 48 3.69 -3.17 -5.86
CA ARG A 48 4.71 -2.79 -6.84
C ARG A 48 4.15 -2.74 -8.25
N VAL A 49 4.75 -1.88 -9.05
CA VAL A 49 4.60 -1.84 -10.51
C VAL A 49 5.98 -1.82 -11.13
N LEU A 50 6.32 -2.89 -11.84
CA LEU A 50 7.64 -3.07 -12.45
C LEU A 50 7.78 -2.23 -13.72
N ASP A 51 9.03 -1.91 -14.10
CA ASP A 51 9.37 -1.21 -15.33
C ASP A 51 8.65 0.16 -15.49
N THR A 52 8.45 0.86 -14.38
CA THR A 52 7.74 2.15 -14.33
C THR A 52 8.74 3.30 -14.35
N THR A 53 8.55 4.23 -15.28
CA THR A 53 9.36 5.46 -15.35
C THR A 53 8.91 6.46 -14.29
N ARG A 54 9.79 7.40 -13.92
CA ARG A 54 9.44 8.50 -13.03
C ARG A 54 8.19 9.28 -13.46
N GLY A 55 8.03 9.54 -14.76
CA GLY A 55 6.85 10.24 -15.29
C GLY A 55 5.54 9.48 -15.06
N GLU A 56 5.58 8.16 -15.15
CA GLU A 56 4.44 7.29 -14.85
C GLU A 56 4.16 7.24 -13.35
N TRP A 57 5.20 7.24 -12.52
CA TRP A 57 5.03 7.36 -11.07
C TRP A 57 4.40 8.70 -10.66
N ILE A 58 4.77 9.80 -11.29
CA ILE A 58 4.10 11.09 -11.08
C ILE A 58 2.60 10.98 -11.42
N ALA A 59 2.26 10.34 -12.55
CA ALA A 59 0.86 10.12 -12.92
C ALA A 59 0.10 9.25 -11.91
N VAL A 60 0.76 8.21 -11.36
CA VAL A 60 0.20 7.38 -10.28
C VAL A 60 -0.05 8.22 -9.03
N LEU A 61 0.92 8.99 -8.56
CA LEU A 61 0.78 9.80 -7.35
C LEU A 61 -0.28 10.89 -7.50
N ASP A 62 -0.34 11.56 -8.65
CA ASP A 62 -1.40 12.52 -8.98
C ASP A 62 -2.78 11.85 -8.99
N ARG A 63 -2.88 10.64 -9.55
CA ARG A 63 -4.12 9.87 -9.54
C ARG A 63 -4.55 9.53 -8.12
N LEU A 64 -3.64 8.98 -7.30
CA LEU A 64 -3.92 8.62 -5.91
C LEU A 64 -4.37 9.84 -5.11
N ARG A 65 -3.73 10.99 -5.28
CA ARG A 65 -4.16 12.26 -4.67
C ARG A 65 -5.60 12.63 -5.02
N ALA A 66 -6.02 12.39 -6.26
CA ALA A 66 -7.36 12.76 -6.71
C ALA A 66 -8.47 11.83 -6.21
N VAL A 67 -8.15 10.57 -5.87
CA VAL A 67 -9.16 9.53 -5.58
C VAL A 67 -9.11 8.94 -4.17
N ALA A 68 -8.00 9.13 -3.46
CA ALA A 68 -7.89 8.75 -2.06
C ALA A 68 -8.83 9.61 -1.20
N ASP A 69 -9.29 9.05 -0.09
CA ASP A 69 -10.10 9.79 0.89
C ASP A 69 -9.25 10.84 1.61
N GLU A 70 -7.95 10.58 1.72
CA GLU A 70 -6.97 11.43 2.38
C GLU A 70 -5.57 11.14 1.84
N THR A 71 -4.72 12.18 1.78
CA THR A 71 -3.30 12.04 1.44
C THR A 71 -2.43 12.87 2.35
N GLU A 72 -1.30 12.30 2.75
CA GLU A 72 -0.26 12.98 3.53
C GLU A 72 1.07 12.92 2.77
N VAL A 73 1.88 13.97 2.91
CA VAL A 73 3.24 14.02 2.38
C VAL A 73 4.16 14.65 3.39
N GLU A 74 5.35 14.08 3.55
CA GLU A 74 6.48 14.74 4.19
C GLU A 74 7.62 14.88 3.19
N HIS A 75 8.28 16.03 3.12
CA HIS A 75 9.36 16.26 2.17
C HIS A 75 10.49 17.10 2.78
N PRO A 76 11.73 16.98 2.26
CA PRO A 76 12.84 17.81 2.70
C PRO A 76 12.96 19.14 1.93
N TYR A 77 12.17 19.35 0.86
CA TYR A 77 12.32 20.51 -0.03
C TYR A 77 12.04 21.87 0.67
N PRO A 78 13.05 22.72 0.89
CA PRO A 78 12.90 23.95 1.68
C PRO A 78 12.08 25.04 0.98
N GLN A 79 11.94 24.97 -0.34
CA GLN A 79 11.13 25.90 -1.14
C GLN A 79 9.63 25.62 -1.09
N LEU A 80 9.20 24.50 -0.52
CA LEU A 80 7.79 24.14 -0.37
C LEU A 80 7.29 24.43 1.04
N ASP A 81 5.98 24.64 1.19
CA ASP A 81 5.35 24.67 2.51
C ASP A 81 5.52 23.29 3.17
N PRO A 82 6.18 23.20 4.35
CA PRO A 82 6.49 21.91 4.98
C PRO A 82 5.27 21.17 5.53
N ALA A 83 4.13 21.84 5.70
CA ALA A 83 2.90 21.25 6.20
C ALA A 83 1.88 21.00 5.09
N HIS A 84 1.85 21.86 4.07
CA HIS A 84 0.86 21.79 2.99
C HIS A 84 1.47 22.10 1.62
N PRO A 85 2.41 21.28 1.13
CA PRO A 85 3.03 21.52 -0.17
C PRO A 85 1.99 21.46 -1.29
N ALA A 86 2.12 22.34 -2.27
CA ALA A 86 1.43 22.14 -3.54
C ALA A 86 2.03 20.91 -4.23
N PHE A 87 1.23 19.85 -4.40
CA PHE A 87 1.67 18.58 -5.01
C PHE A 87 2.28 18.77 -6.40
N THR A 88 1.75 19.69 -7.20
CA THR A 88 2.33 20.02 -8.52
C THR A 88 3.76 20.54 -8.40
N ASP A 89 4.06 21.38 -7.40
CA ASP A 89 5.41 21.86 -7.17
C ASP A 89 6.31 20.77 -6.59
N LEU A 90 5.78 19.92 -5.69
CA LEU A 90 6.48 18.74 -5.17
C LEU A 90 6.92 17.80 -6.30
N PHE A 91 5.99 17.40 -7.16
CA PHE A 91 6.28 16.45 -8.24
C PHE A 91 7.18 17.07 -9.31
N ARG A 92 7.09 18.39 -9.55
CA ARG A 92 8.03 19.09 -10.41
C ARG A 92 9.45 19.07 -9.84
N LEU A 93 9.60 19.37 -8.55
CA LEU A 93 10.90 19.34 -7.89
C LEU A 93 11.49 17.94 -7.87
N TRP A 94 10.67 16.92 -7.60
CA TRP A 94 11.10 15.53 -7.67
C TRP A 94 11.46 15.10 -9.10
N ALA A 95 10.75 15.60 -10.12
CA ALA A 95 11.09 15.35 -11.53
C ALA A 95 12.46 15.92 -11.93
N ASP A 96 12.82 17.07 -11.35
CA ASP A 96 14.06 17.80 -11.63
C ASP A 96 15.22 17.36 -10.71
N ASP A 97 14.97 16.45 -9.74
CA ASP A 97 15.95 15.97 -8.77
C ASP A 97 16.95 15.01 -9.45
N PRO A 98 18.25 15.36 -9.53
CA PRO A 98 19.26 14.47 -10.09
C PRO A 98 19.40 13.25 -9.18
N GLU A 99 19.31 12.06 -9.79
CA GLU A 99 19.24 10.77 -9.10
C GLU A 99 20.28 10.66 -7.95
N GLY A 100 19.84 10.84 -6.70
CA GLY A 100 20.63 10.49 -5.52
C GLY A 100 21.04 11.59 -4.53
N GLU A 101 20.57 12.84 -4.62
CA GLU A 101 20.92 13.86 -3.60
C GLU A 101 19.82 14.20 -2.57
N ALA A 102 18.54 13.90 -2.82
CA ALA A 102 17.47 14.09 -1.84
C ALA A 102 16.75 12.79 -1.44
N THR A 103 16.43 12.64 -0.16
CA THR A 103 15.41 11.70 0.31
C THR A 103 14.05 12.18 -0.20
N ALA A 104 13.62 11.69 -1.37
CA ALA A 104 12.61 12.32 -2.22
C ALA A 104 11.40 12.91 -1.47
N PHE A 105 10.60 12.08 -0.80
CA PHE A 105 9.53 12.46 0.11
C PHE A 105 8.93 11.17 0.69
N SER A 106 8.06 11.26 1.68
CA SER A 106 7.12 10.18 2.02
C SER A 106 5.75 10.56 1.48
N PHE A 107 5.00 9.58 0.97
CA PHE A 107 3.62 9.77 0.51
C PHE A 107 2.74 8.73 1.17
N ARG A 108 1.59 9.16 1.67
CA ARG A 108 0.59 8.26 2.26
C ARG A 108 -0.76 8.56 1.63
N ALA A 109 -1.52 7.51 1.34
CA ALA A 109 -2.89 7.63 0.84
C ALA A 109 -3.81 6.70 1.62
N ARG A 110 -5.00 7.18 1.96
CA ARG A 110 -6.03 6.40 2.65
C ARG A 110 -7.17 6.04 1.72
N PHE A 111 -7.56 4.76 1.74
CA PHE A 111 -8.77 4.26 1.10
C PHE A 111 -9.60 3.53 2.17
N GLY A 112 -10.76 4.09 2.52
CA GLY A 112 -11.54 3.63 3.67
C GLY A 112 -10.71 3.74 4.96
N ALA A 113 -10.46 2.59 5.59
CA ALA A 113 -9.66 2.49 6.81
C ALA A 113 -8.18 2.12 6.56
N VAL A 114 -7.81 1.77 5.33
CA VAL A 114 -6.46 1.26 5.01
C VAL A 114 -5.57 2.40 4.54
N TRP A 115 -4.38 2.50 5.14
CA TRP A 115 -3.33 3.42 4.71
C TRP A 115 -2.27 2.69 3.89
N PHE A 116 -1.86 3.33 2.80
CA PHE A 116 -0.77 2.90 1.94
C PHE A 116 0.37 3.89 2.07
N PHE A 117 1.60 3.40 2.17
CA PHE A 117 2.78 4.18 2.49
C PHE A 117 3.82 3.99 1.40
N ALA A 118 4.27 5.08 0.78
CA ALA A 118 5.34 5.05 -0.21
C ALA A 118 6.55 5.84 0.25
N LEU A 119 7.72 5.28 -0.06
CA LEU A 119 9.03 5.90 0.09
C LEU A 119 9.75 5.84 -1.27
N PRO A 120 9.64 6.87 -2.11
CA PRO A 120 10.33 6.95 -3.40
C PRO A 120 11.85 7.13 -3.19
N CYS A 121 12.58 6.07 -2.88
CA CYS A 121 14.02 6.12 -2.66
C CYS A 121 14.84 5.98 -3.96
N PHE A 122 14.31 5.26 -4.96
CA PHE A 122 14.95 5.02 -6.25
C PHE A 122 13.94 5.23 -7.39
N GLU A 123 14.36 5.89 -8.47
CA GLU A 123 13.47 6.45 -9.50
C GLU A 123 12.57 5.42 -10.19
N GLU A 124 13.02 4.17 -10.24
CA GLU A 124 12.42 3.10 -11.05
C GLU A 124 11.54 2.15 -10.22
N GLU A 125 11.50 2.29 -8.89
CA GLU A 125 10.79 1.36 -8.01
C GLU A 125 10.19 2.10 -6.79
N ILE A 126 9.08 2.83 -6.99
CA ILE A 126 8.23 3.18 -5.84
C ILE A 126 7.52 1.92 -5.37
N GLU A 127 7.71 1.61 -4.10
CA GLU A 127 6.92 0.63 -3.37
C GLU A 127 5.87 1.32 -2.52
N PHE A 128 4.67 0.76 -2.49
CA PHE A 128 3.65 1.09 -1.50
C PHE A 128 3.49 -0.09 -0.55
N SER A 129 3.60 0.14 0.75
CA SER A 129 3.35 -0.90 1.74
C SER A 129 2.05 -0.63 2.51
N LEU A 130 1.46 -1.69 3.06
CA LEU A 130 0.34 -1.64 3.99
C LEU A 130 0.54 -2.66 5.12
N TRP A 131 -0.07 -2.37 6.27
CA TRP A 131 -0.10 -3.29 7.41
C TRP A 131 -1.30 -4.24 7.26
N PRO A 132 -1.10 -5.58 7.26
CA PRO A 132 -2.20 -6.53 7.25
C PRO A 132 -3.24 -6.28 8.36
N GLU A 133 -2.80 -5.80 9.52
CA GLU A 133 -3.64 -5.47 10.67
C GLU A 133 -4.67 -4.37 10.40
N ASP A 134 -4.46 -3.55 9.37
CA ASP A 134 -5.41 -2.51 8.96
C ASP A 134 -6.53 -3.06 8.06
N VAL A 135 -6.39 -4.29 7.53
CA VAL A 135 -7.35 -4.96 6.64
C VAL A 135 -8.23 -5.91 7.45
N LEU A 136 -9.22 -5.35 8.13
CA LEU A 136 -9.98 -6.08 9.15
C LEU A 136 -11.21 -6.82 8.62
N ASP A 137 -11.74 -6.41 7.47
CA ASP A 137 -12.98 -6.94 6.91
C ASP A 137 -13.00 -6.82 5.38
N GLY A 138 -14.10 -7.25 4.76
CA GLY A 138 -14.28 -7.16 3.32
C GLY A 138 -14.21 -5.72 2.76
N ALA A 139 -14.50 -4.69 3.57
CA ALA A 139 -14.36 -3.30 3.12
C ALA A 139 -12.88 -2.89 3.08
N GLY A 140 -12.06 -3.36 4.03
CA GLY A 140 -10.61 -3.25 3.97
C GLY A 140 -10.04 -3.92 2.72
N VAL A 141 -10.47 -5.15 2.41
CA VAL A 141 -10.02 -5.85 1.19
C VAL A 141 -10.44 -5.06 -0.06
N ALA A 142 -11.67 -4.57 -0.12
CA ALA A 142 -12.13 -3.74 -1.23
C ALA A 142 -11.30 -2.46 -1.41
N ALA A 143 -10.81 -1.86 -0.31
CA ALA A 143 -9.91 -0.72 -0.36
C ALA A 143 -8.55 -1.07 -0.99
N VAL A 144 -7.97 -2.22 -0.62
CA VAL A 144 -6.72 -2.73 -1.23
C VAL A 144 -6.89 -3.03 -2.71
N LEU A 145 -7.98 -3.70 -3.09
CA LEU A 145 -8.28 -3.99 -4.48
C LEU A 145 -8.49 -2.71 -5.29
N ARG A 146 -9.21 -1.72 -4.74
CA ARG A 146 -9.37 -0.41 -5.38
C ARG A 146 -8.03 0.28 -5.57
N PHE A 147 -7.17 0.27 -4.55
CA PHE A 147 -5.84 0.87 -4.63
C PHE A 147 -4.99 0.22 -5.75
N LEU A 148 -4.96 -1.11 -5.83
CA LEU A 148 -4.27 -1.85 -6.90
C LEU A 148 -4.77 -1.46 -8.29
N VAL A 149 -6.09 -1.33 -8.47
CA VAL A 149 -6.70 -0.90 -9.74
C VAL A 149 -6.27 0.51 -10.10
N GLU A 150 -6.28 1.46 -9.16
CA GLU A 150 -5.91 2.86 -9.41
C GLU A 150 -4.44 2.99 -9.81
N ILE A 151 -3.53 2.29 -9.12
CA ILE A 151 -2.11 2.26 -9.46
C ILE A 151 -1.87 1.63 -10.83
N ALA A 152 -2.45 0.45 -11.07
CA ALA A 152 -2.28 -0.26 -12.34
C ALA A 152 -2.82 0.56 -13.52
N THR A 153 -3.98 1.20 -13.34
CA THR A 153 -4.59 2.04 -14.37
C THR A 153 -3.74 3.29 -14.62
N ALA A 154 -3.25 3.98 -13.60
CA ALA A 154 -2.44 5.17 -13.80
C ALA A 154 -1.07 4.88 -14.42
N SER A 155 -0.45 3.76 -14.04
CA SER A 155 0.83 3.30 -14.61
C SER A 155 0.69 2.56 -15.95
N GLN A 156 -0.53 2.21 -16.36
CA GLN A 156 -0.83 1.36 -17.51
C GLN A 156 -0.08 0.01 -17.47
N ARG A 157 0.19 -0.49 -16.27
CA ARG A 157 0.97 -1.69 -16.01
C ARG A 157 0.32 -2.54 -14.92
N ARG A 158 0.74 -3.80 -14.85
CA ARG A 158 0.26 -4.71 -13.82
C ARG A 158 0.73 -4.23 -12.44
N ALA A 159 -0.20 -4.11 -11.49
CA ALA A 159 0.12 -3.93 -10.09
C ALA A 159 0.12 -5.29 -9.37
N LEU A 160 1.11 -5.50 -8.52
CA LEU A 160 1.35 -6.75 -7.80
C LEU A 160 1.35 -6.46 -6.31
N LEU A 161 0.61 -7.25 -5.54
CA LEU A 161 0.71 -7.30 -4.08
C LEU A 161 1.49 -8.55 -3.69
N THR A 162 2.52 -8.39 -2.88
CA THR A 162 3.40 -9.45 -2.37
C THR A 162 3.51 -9.38 -0.84
N GLY A 163 4.14 -10.39 -0.23
CA GLY A 163 4.69 -10.23 1.12
C GLY A 163 5.83 -9.20 1.14
N GLU A 164 6.19 -8.72 2.32
CA GLU A 164 7.29 -7.76 2.51
C GLU A 164 8.61 -8.29 1.95
N ILE A 165 9.31 -7.46 1.16
CA ILE A 165 10.60 -7.84 0.58
C ILE A 165 11.55 -6.67 0.40
N VAL A 166 12.79 -6.83 0.85
CA VAL A 166 13.83 -5.80 0.70
C VAL A 166 14.24 -5.56 -0.77
N ARG A 167 14.13 -6.57 -1.64
CA ARG A 167 14.36 -6.48 -3.09
C ARG A 167 13.42 -7.42 -3.84
N TYR A 168 12.93 -6.99 -5.00
CA TYR A 168 12.08 -7.85 -5.83
C TYR A 168 12.85 -9.03 -6.40
N ASP A 169 12.30 -10.22 -6.26
CA ASP A 169 12.68 -11.41 -7.02
C ASP A 169 11.45 -11.85 -7.85
N PRO A 170 11.55 -11.96 -9.19
CA PRO A 170 10.46 -12.44 -10.04
C PRO A 170 9.91 -13.82 -9.65
N GLY A 171 10.65 -14.62 -8.87
CA GLY A 171 10.19 -15.88 -8.30
C GLY A 171 9.26 -15.75 -7.09
N MET A 172 9.06 -14.53 -6.56
CA MET A 172 8.23 -14.30 -5.38
C MET A 172 6.74 -14.55 -5.67
N PRO A 173 6.03 -15.24 -4.76
CA PRO A 173 4.59 -15.39 -4.86
C PRO A 173 3.89 -14.02 -4.90
N THR A 174 3.17 -13.78 -5.99
CA THR A 174 2.22 -12.67 -6.07
C THR A 174 0.93 -13.09 -5.39
N LEU A 175 0.56 -12.40 -4.33
CA LEU A 175 -0.64 -12.70 -3.54
C LEU A 175 -1.90 -12.20 -4.24
N ILE A 176 -1.85 -10.98 -4.78
CA ILE A 176 -2.91 -10.39 -5.60
C ILE A 176 -2.25 -9.65 -6.77
N SER A 177 -2.85 -9.71 -7.96
CA SER A 177 -2.46 -8.86 -9.09
C SER A 177 -3.66 -8.24 -9.77
N HIS A 178 -3.46 -7.06 -10.35
CA HIS A 178 -4.43 -6.45 -11.26
C HIS A 178 -3.74 -6.08 -12.57
N ASP A 179 -4.31 -6.56 -13.68
CA ASP A 179 -3.83 -6.26 -15.03
C ASP A 179 -4.79 -5.25 -15.70
N PRO A 180 -4.33 -4.01 -15.96
CA PRO A 180 -5.20 -2.95 -16.46
C PRO A 180 -5.60 -3.15 -17.93
N VAL A 181 -4.88 -3.99 -18.69
CA VAL A 181 -5.19 -4.27 -20.10
C VAL A 181 -6.39 -5.20 -20.20
N THR A 182 -6.44 -6.21 -19.33
CA THR A 182 -7.53 -7.20 -19.31
C THR A 182 -8.65 -6.83 -18.34
N GLY A 183 -8.38 -5.95 -17.37
CA GLY A 183 -9.27 -5.65 -16.25
C GLY A 183 -9.37 -6.80 -15.23
N LEU A 184 -8.54 -7.84 -15.35
CA LEU A 184 -8.59 -9.01 -14.49
C LEU A 184 -7.82 -8.75 -13.20
N THR A 185 -8.46 -9.06 -12.08
CA THR A 185 -7.80 -9.22 -10.78
C THR A 185 -7.66 -10.71 -10.47
N SER A 186 -6.46 -11.15 -10.11
CA SER A 186 -6.17 -12.54 -9.71
C SER A 186 -5.60 -12.58 -8.31
N HIS A 187 -5.86 -13.65 -7.58
CA HIS A 187 -5.26 -13.96 -6.28
C HIS A 187 -4.76 -15.42 -6.27
N ILE A 188 -3.93 -15.77 -5.28
CA ILE A 188 -3.49 -17.16 -5.05
C ILE A 188 -4.64 -18.08 -4.65
#